data_AF-A0A847D9M7-F1
#
_entry.id   AF-A0A847D9M7-F1
#
_cell.length_a   1.000
_cell.length_b   1.000
_cell.length_c   1.000
_cell.angle_alpha   90.00
_cell.angle_beta   90.00
_cell.angle_gamma   90.00
#
_symmetry.space_group_name_H-M   'P 1'
#
loop_
_entity.id
_entity.type
_entity.pdbx_description
1 polymer ?
#
loop_
_entity_poly.entity_id
_entity_poly.type
_entity_poly.pdbx_seq_one_letter_code
_entity_poly.pdbx_strand_id
1 'polypeptide(L)'
;MTKIKKKMILGTVIIVLLIGCGIYIYAQCVGPVYQSSPWDTYDVRINNNCYSYAFNTMKSTFPHSPGYGSGFDECFPFDATDCCLKDEGEMVSRVLADMKKKLTLNISLSSASGSCLTGGTKVYMAIKPYDPNNPSIPGDVHFYRQDGPGGEWSHKRGSSFAINYYDYDDWRDITDPEDAAASLGYTVGGTYFCYCAGTTEQGATGAPIQ
;
A
#
# COMPACT_ATOMS: atom_id res chain seq x y z
N MET A 1 -65.05 -45.54 -7.23
CA MET A 1 -64.94 -44.43 -6.24
C MET A 1 -63.47 -44.27 -5.87
N THR A 2 -62.77 -43.37 -6.54
CA THR A 2 -61.30 -43.26 -6.48
C THR A 2 -60.93 -42.06 -5.60
N LYS A 3 -60.29 -42.33 -4.45
CA LYS A 3 -59.91 -41.30 -3.47
C LYS A 3 -58.71 -40.49 -3.97
N ILE A 4 -58.94 -39.19 -4.09
CA ILE A 4 -57.93 -38.14 -4.28
C ILE A 4 -57.09 -38.04 -3.00
N LYS A 5 -55.76 -38.06 -3.12
CA LYS A 5 -54.85 -37.49 -2.09
C LYS A 5 -53.86 -36.53 -2.75
N LYS A 6 -54.29 -35.28 -2.87
CA LYS A 6 -53.45 -34.08 -3.04
C LYS A 6 -52.79 -33.77 -1.68
N LYS A 7 -51.55 -34.18 -1.45
CA LYS A 7 -50.70 -33.65 -0.37
C LYS A 7 -49.24 -33.84 -0.72
N MET A 8 -48.62 -32.91 -1.45
CA MET A 8 -47.16 -32.66 -1.39
C MET A 8 -46.71 -31.51 -2.31
N ILE A 9 -47.32 -30.32 -2.21
CA ILE A 9 -46.71 -29.12 -2.84
C ILE A 9 -47.03 -27.90 -1.97
N LEU A 10 -46.51 -27.84 -0.75
CA LEU A 10 -46.59 -26.61 0.06
C LEU A 10 -45.49 -26.53 1.13
N GLY A 11 -44.30 -27.05 0.83
CA GLY A 11 -43.17 -27.07 1.76
C GLY A 11 -41.82 -26.76 1.12
N THR A 12 -41.79 -26.20 -0.09
CA THR A 12 -40.54 -25.93 -0.83
C THR A 12 -40.49 -24.51 -1.41
N VAL A 13 -41.53 -23.69 -1.22
CA VAL A 13 -41.62 -22.35 -1.84
C VAL A 13 -41.17 -21.22 -0.88
N ILE A 14 -40.93 -21.51 0.40
CA ILE A 14 -40.52 -20.47 1.39
C ILE A 14 -38.99 -20.43 1.63
N ILE A 15 -38.21 -21.41 1.14
CA ILE A 15 -36.74 -21.41 1.28
C ILE A 15 -36.03 -20.85 0.02
N VAL A 16 -36.77 -20.48 -1.03
CA VAL A 16 -36.18 -19.87 -2.24
C VAL A 16 -36.24 -18.33 -2.21
N LEU A 17 -36.95 -17.74 -1.25
CA LEU A 17 -37.13 -16.28 -1.11
C LEU A 17 -36.12 -15.58 -0.18
N LEU A 18 -35.14 -16.31 0.36
CA LEU A 18 -33.97 -15.73 1.06
C LEU A 18 -32.69 -15.73 0.21
N ILE A 19 -32.78 -16.07 -1.08
CA ILE A 19 -31.66 -16.06 -2.03
C ILE A 19 -31.70 -14.80 -2.92
N GLY A 20 -32.79 -14.01 -2.85
CA GLY A 20 -33.13 -13.02 -3.89
C GLY A 20 -32.52 -11.62 -3.77
N CYS A 21 -31.87 -11.23 -2.68
CA CYS A 21 -31.27 -9.89 -2.56
C CYS A 21 -30.15 -9.89 -1.51
N GLY A 22 -29.26 -10.87 -1.59
CA GLY A 22 -27.91 -10.67 -1.05
C GLY A 22 -27.27 -9.56 -1.86
N ILE A 23 -27.53 -8.31 -1.46
CA ILE A 23 -26.76 -7.14 -1.90
C ILE A 23 -25.34 -7.47 -1.46
N TYR A 24 -24.57 -8.10 -2.36
CA TYR A 24 -23.13 -8.14 -2.26
C TYR A 24 -22.72 -6.68 -2.36
N ILE A 25 -22.63 -6.03 -1.21
CA ILE A 25 -21.90 -4.78 -1.06
C ILE A 25 -20.46 -5.20 -1.33
N TYR A 26 -20.08 -5.23 -2.61
CA TYR A 26 -18.69 -5.22 -2.99
C TYR A 26 -18.18 -3.91 -2.43
N ALA A 27 -17.45 -3.99 -1.31
CA ALA A 27 -16.69 -2.87 -0.82
C ALA A 27 -15.76 -2.45 -1.96
N GLN A 28 -16.14 -1.38 -2.67
CA GLN A 28 -15.32 -0.82 -3.71
C GLN A 28 -14.16 -0.13 -3.02
N CYS A 29 -12.94 -0.54 -3.38
CA CYS A 29 -11.76 0.15 -2.93
C CYS A 29 -11.72 1.52 -3.60
N VAL A 30 -11.20 2.52 -2.89
CA VAL A 30 -10.91 3.82 -3.49
C VAL A 30 -9.44 4.12 -3.26
N GLY A 31 -8.64 3.91 -4.29
CA GLY A 31 -7.21 4.19 -4.28
C GLY A 31 -6.97 5.69 -4.27
N PRO A 32 -5.82 6.14 -3.77
CA PRO A 32 -5.44 7.53 -3.88
C PRO A 32 -5.29 7.88 -5.37
N VAL A 33 -5.73 9.08 -5.71
CA VAL A 33 -5.38 9.73 -6.98
C VAL A 33 -4.03 10.39 -6.78
N TYR A 34 -3.18 10.40 -7.81
CA TYR A 34 -1.93 11.15 -7.74
C TYR A 34 -2.24 12.63 -7.53
N GLN A 35 -1.89 13.12 -6.34
CA GLN A 35 -2.01 14.52 -5.95
C GLN A 35 -0.81 14.84 -5.08
N SER A 36 0.23 15.43 -5.66
CA SER A 36 1.46 15.75 -4.92
C SER A 36 1.25 16.90 -3.93
N SER A 37 0.39 17.87 -4.27
CA SER A 37 0.25 19.13 -3.53
C SER A 37 0.05 18.97 -2.01
N PRO A 38 -0.81 18.07 -1.49
CA PRO A 38 -0.92 17.84 -0.05
C PRO A 38 0.37 17.29 0.58
N TRP A 39 1.12 16.46 -0.15
CA TRP A 39 2.39 15.86 0.28
C TRP A 39 3.58 16.81 0.21
N ASP A 40 3.44 17.90 -0.55
CA ASP A 40 4.50 18.85 -0.87
C ASP A 40 4.52 20.07 0.07
N THR A 41 3.54 20.19 0.98
CA THR A 41 3.59 21.21 2.04
C THR A 41 4.78 20.93 2.98
N TYR A 42 5.40 21.98 3.52
CA TYR A 42 6.62 21.84 4.31
C TYR A 42 6.46 20.85 5.47
N ASP A 43 5.43 21.03 6.29
CA ASP A 43 5.19 20.20 7.48
C ASP A 43 4.89 18.75 7.14
N VAL A 44 4.09 18.51 6.11
CA VAL A 44 3.81 17.15 5.65
C VAL A 44 5.09 16.52 5.12
N ARG A 45 5.86 17.27 4.34
CA ARG A 45 7.04 16.75 3.68
C ARG A 45 8.13 16.33 4.65
N ILE A 46 8.37 17.08 5.73
CA ILE A 46 9.39 16.75 6.73
C ILE A 46 8.95 15.64 7.70
N ASN A 47 7.64 15.44 7.87
CA ASN A 47 7.08 14.44 8.78
C ASN A 47 6.66 13.13 8.08
N ASN A 48 6.86 13.00 6.77
CA ASN A 48 6.46 11.82 6.00
C ASN A 48 7.56 11.36 5.05
N ASN A 49 7.69 10.04 4.88
CA ASN A 49 8.67 9.39 4.02
C ASN A 49 8.00 8.59 2.89
N CYS A 50 8.79 7.83 2.15
CA CYS A 50 8.33 6.95 1.08
C CYS A 50 7.27 5.94 1.55
N TYR A 51 7.43 5.39 2.76
CA TYR A 51 6.50 4.43 3.33
C TYR A 51 5.13 5.06 3.64
N SER A 52 5.11 6.18 4.37
CA SER A 52 3.86 6.91 4.64
C SER A 52 3.15 7.33 3.34
N TYR A 53 3.92 7.81 2.36
CA TYR A 53 3.41 8.17 1.04
C TYR A 53 2.78 6.98 0.35
N ALA A 54 3.50 5.86 0.22
CA ALA A 54 3.04 4.72 -0.57
C ALA A 54 1.76 4.08 -0.03
N PHE A 55 1.53 4.14 1.28
CA PHE A 55 0.30 3.65 1.90
C PHE A 55 -0.74 4.75 2.17
N ASN A 56 -0.52 5.96 1.66
CA ASN A 56 -1.40 7.12 1.83
C ASN A 56 -1.73 7.42 3.31
N THR A 57 -0.73 7.32 4.18
CA THR A 57 -0.86 7.52 5.64
C THR A 57 -0.10 8.76 6.12
N MET A 58 -0.66 9.94 5.85
CA MET A 58 -0.05 11.20 6.27
C MET A 58 0.01 11.32 7.81
N LYS A 59 1.17 11.69 8.34
CA LYS A 59 1.44 11.88 9.77
C LYS A 59 1.85 13.32 10.05
N SER A 60 1.52 13.78 11.27
CA SER A 60 1.95 15.08 11.80
C SER A 60 3.28 15.01 12.55
N THR A 61 3.81 13.81 12.79
CA THR A 61 5.09 13.56 13.47
C THR A 61 5.98 12.68 12.59
N PHE A 62 7.29 12.78 12.79
CA PHE A 62 8.32 12.11 11.98
C PHE A 62 7.99 10.63 11.69
N PRO A 63 8.21 10.16 10.44
CA PRO A 63 7.62 8.92 10.00
C PRO A 63 8.42 7.73 10.54
N HIS A 64 7.67 6.74 10.99
CA HIS A 64 8.23 5.49 11.49
C HIS A 64 8.64 4.56 10.35
N SER A 65 9.65 3.74 10.59
CA SER A 65 10.03 2.63 9.71
C SER A 65 8.91 1.59 9.63
N PRO A 66 8.88 0.75 8.57
CA PRO A 66 7.95 -0.37 8.50
C PRO A 66 8.01 -1.24 9.76
N GLY A 67 6.85 -1.60 10.31
CA GLY A 67 6.71 -2.49 11.47
C GLY A 67 6.71 -1.78 12.83
N TYR A 68 7.12 -0.52 12.94
CA TYR A 68 7.18 0.15 14.25
C TYR A 68 5.81 0.27 14.93
N GLY A 69 4.76 0.62 14.16
CA GLY A 69 3.39 0.65 14.68
C GLY A 69 2.90 -0.73 15.15
N SER A 70 3.61 -1.78 14.76
CA SER A 70 3.34 -3.16 15.13
C SER A 70 4.14 -3.68 16.32
N GLY A 71 5.06 -2.87 16.86
CA GLY A 71 5.94 -3.24 17.96
C GLY A 71 7.27 -3.85 17.51
N PHE A 72 7.62 -3.72 16.23
CA PHE A 72 8.98 -4.01 15.79
C PHE A 72 9.91 -2.83 16.13
N ASP A 73 11.19 -3.12 16.32
CA ASP A 73 12.21 -2.09 16.51
C ASP A 73 12.30 -1.19 15.27
N GLU A 74 12.60 0.10 15.52
CA GLU A 74 12.88 1.04 14.43
C GLU A 74 14.09 0.55 13.64
N CYS A 75 13.95 0.52 12.31
CA CYS A 75 15.09 0.28 11.42
C CYS A 75 15.86 1.60 11.25
N PHE A 76 16.30 2.21 12.36
CA PHE A 76 16.94 3.53 12.43
C PHE A 76 18.04 3.54 13.50
N PRO A 77 19.21 4.18 13.24
CA PRO A 77 19.65 4.73 11.96
C PRO A 77 19.98 3.61 10.96
N PHE A 78 20.11 3.95 9.68
CA PHE A 78 20.67 3.07 8.64
C PHE A 78 22.15 2.74 8.87
N ASP A 79 22.56 2.52 10.12
CA ASP A 79 23.78 1.81 10.46
C ASP A 79 23.61 0.39 9.92
N ALA A 80 24.34 0.14 8.83
CA ALA A 80 25.02 -1.07 8.42
C ALA A 80 24.61 -2.44 8.99
N THR A 81 24.44 -2.49 10.30
CA THR A 81 24.27 -3.73 11.05
C THR A 81 22.82 -4.16 11.21
N ASP A 82 21.86 -3.25 11.00
CA ASP A 82 20.46 -3.46 11.36
C ASP A 82 19.73 -4.48 10.48
N CYS A 83 18.94 -5.32 11.15
CA CYS A 83 18.37 -6.59 10.69
C CYS A 83 17.42 -6.48 9.50
N CYS A 84 16.75 -5.34 9.34
CA CYS A 84 15.61 -5.20 8.45
C CYS A 84 15.91 -5.27 6.94
N LEU A 85 17.17 -5.04 6.52
CA LEU A 85 17.54 -4.91 5.10
C LEU A 85 18.27 -6.12 4.52
N LYS A 86 18.47 -7.18 5.33
CA LYS A 86 19.15 -8.40 4.90
C LYS A 86 18.18 -9.47 4.39
N ASP A 87 16.91 -9.39 4.78
CA ASP A 87 15.87 -10.34 4.45
C ASP A 87 14.62 -9.62 3.97
N GLU A 88 14.33 -9.73 2.68
CA GLU A 88 13.09 -9.21 2.08
C GLU A 88 11.85 -9.76 2.80
N GLY A 89 11.86 -11.03 3.21
CA GLY A 89 10.76 -11.68 3.91
C GLY A 89 10.47 -11.05 5.28
N GLU A 90 11.50 -10.58 6.00
CA GLU A 90 11.33 -9.85 7.25
C GLU A 90 10.68 -8.49 6.99
N MET A 91 11.17 -7.74 6.01
CA MET A 91 10.60 -6.44 5.66
C MET A 91 9.14 -6.57 5.19
N VAL A 92 8.84 -7.57 4.37
CA VAL A 92 7.47 -7.92 3.96
C VAL A 92 6.59 -8.18 5.19
N SER A 93 7.09 -8.95 6.16
CA SER A 93 6.35 -9.26 7.39
C SER A 93 6.07 -8.00 8.22
N ARG A 94 7.04 -7.08 8.33
CA ARG A 94 6.90 -5.77 9.00
C ARG A 94 5.83 -4.91 8.32
N VAL A 95 5.86 -4.79 6.98
CA VAL A 95 4.87 -4.05 6.20
C VAL A 95 3.47 -4.62 6.41
N LEU A 96 3.32 -5.95 6.29
CA LEU A 96 2.03 -6.62 6.46
C LEU A 96 1.48 -6.46 7.88
N ALA A 97 2.33 -6.55 8.91
CA ALA A 97 1.91 -6.36 10.30
C ALA A 97 1.38 -4.94 10.53
N ASP A 98 2.11 -3.92 10.06
CA ASP A 98 1.73 -2.52 10.20
C ASP A 98 0.42 -2.21 9.47
N MET A 99 0.32 -2.68 8.24
CA MET A 99 -0.85 -2.40 7.41
C MET A 99 -2.08 -3.17 7.88
N LYS A 100 -1.96 -4.36 8.45
CA LYS A 100 -3.09 -5.05 9.11
C LYS A 100 -3.63 -4.29 10.31
N LYS A 101 -2.79 -3.53 11.04
CA LYS A 101 -3.24 -2.68 12.15
C LYS A 101 -3.83 -1.35 11.66
N LYS A 102 -3.26 -0.77 10.61
CA LYS A 102 -3.60 0.58 10.12
C LYS A 102 -4.77 0.58 9.12
N LEU A 103 -4.89 -0.45 8.29
CA LEU A 103 -5.89 -0.54 7.23
C LEU A 103 -6.98 -1.52 7.65
N THR A 104 -8.21 -1.04 7.69
CA THR A 104 -9.36 -1.83 8.16
C THR A 104 -9.68 -2.99 7.23
N LEU A 105 -9.32 -2.93 5.95
CA LEU A 105 -9.67 -3.95 4.97
C LEU A 105 -8.55 -4.17 3.93
N ASN A 106 -7.81 -5.27 4.10
CA ASN A 106 -7.06 -5.99 3.07
C ASN A 106 -5.79 -5.32 2.51
N ILE A 107 -4.64 -5.71 3.08
CA ILE A 107 -3.35 -5.76 2.36
C ILE A 107 -3.06 -7.21 1.96
N SER A 108 -2.55 -7.42 0.75
CA SER A 108 -2.08 -8.71 0.26
C SER A 108 -0.81 -8.55 -0.56
N LEU A 109 -0.06 -9.64 -0.70
CA LEU A 109 1.00 -9.71 -1.70
C LEU A 109 0.39 -9.74 -3.11
N SER A 110 1.14 -9.23 -4.07
CA SER A 110 0.81 -9.27 -5.49
C SER A 110 2.06 -9.62 -6.31
N SER A 111 1.88 -9.87 -7.59
CA SER A 111 2.98 -9.89 -8.57
C SER A 111 3.02 -8.56 -9.33
N ALA A 112 4.12 -8.31 -10.05
CA ALA A 112 4.26 -7.17 -10.94
C ALA A 112 3.07 -7.05 -11.92
N SER A 113 2.72 -8.16 -12.57
CA SER A 113 1.59 -8.28 -13.51
C SER A 113 0.23 -8.46 -12.85
N GLY A 114 0.18 -8.72 -11.54
CA GLY A 114 -1.06 -8.94 -10.80
C GLY A 114 -1.86 -7.65 -10.68
N SER A 115 -3.17 -7.69 -10.94
CA SER A 115 -4.05 -6.54 -10.70
C SER A 115 -4.54 -6.54 -9.25
N CYS A 116 -4.62 -5.37 -8.63
CA CYS A 116 -5.31 -5.22 -7.35
C CYS A 116 -6.82 -5.33 -7.53
N LEU A 117 -7.57 -5.50 -6.43
CA LEU A 117 -9.03 -5.36 -6.43
C LEU A 117 -9.43 -4.04 -7.11
N THR A 118 -10.62 -3.98 -7.72
CA THR A 118 -11.09 -2.75 -8.39
C THR A 118 -11.03 -1.55 -7.42
N GLY A 119 -10.26 -0.53 -7.82
CA GLY A 119 -9.99 0.66 -7.01
C GLY A 119 -8.97 0.44 -5.88
N GLY A 120 -8.34 -0.72 -5.79
CA GLY A 120 -7.21 -0.99 -4.92
C GLY A 120 -5.93 -0.32 -5.45
N THR A 121 -4.98 -0.11 -4.55
CA THR A 121 -3.71 0.55 -4.84
C THR A 121 -2.60 -0.50 -4.87
N LYS A 122 -1.74 -0.43 -5.88
CA LYS A 122 -0.53 -1.25 -5.93
C LYS A 122 0.63 -0.46 -5.34
N VAL A 123 1.44 -1.13 -4.53
CA VAL A 123 2.67 -0.59 -3.96
C VAL A 123 3.81 -1.51 -4.34
N TYR A 124 4.96 -0.94 -4.69
CA TYR A 124 6.19 -1.68 -4.89
C TYR A 124 7.20 -1.23 -3.84
N MET A 125 7.83 -2.21 -3.18
CA MET A 125 8.90 -1.99 -2.21
C MET A 125 10.21 -2.47 -2.80
N ALA A 126 11.20 -1.60 -2.84
CA ALA A 126 12.55 -1.89 -3.30
C ALA A 126 13.53 -1.87 -2.14
N ILE A 127 14.50 -2.78 -2.15
CA ILE A 127 15.54 -2.85 -1.12
C ILE A 127 16.90 -2.58 -1.74
N LYS A 128 17.60 -1.62 -1.13
CA LYS A 128 19.02 -1.37 -1.36
C LYS A 128 19.77 -2.05 -0.21
N PRO A 129 20.48 -3.16 -0.48
CA PRO A 129 21.21 -3.83 0.57
C PRO A 129 22.32 -2.93 1.11
N TYR A 130 22.60 -3.07 2.39
CA TYR A 130 23.80 -2.49 2.96
C TYR A 130 25.05 -3.23 2.43
N ASP A 131 26.06 -2.47 1.99
CA ASP A 131 27.36 -3.02 1.60
C ASP A 131 28.37 -2.88 2.76
N PRO A 132 28.73 -3.98 3.45
CA PRO A 132 29.71 -3.91 4.54
C PRO A 132 31.11 -3.49 4.10
N ASN A 133 31.43 -3.61 2.81
CA ASN A 133 32.71 -3.17 2.27
C ASN A 133 32.69 -1.69 1.85
N ASN A 134 31.50 -1.10 1.77
CA ASN A 134 31.31 0.31 1.49
C ASN A 134 30.28 0.93 2.45
N PRO A 135 30.68 1.17 3.72
CA PRO A 135 29.78 1.69 4.75
C PRO A 135 29.22 3.08 4.44
N SER A 136 29.79 3.77 3.43
CA SER A 136 29.31 5.06 2.95
C SER A 136 28.00 4.94 2.15
N ILE A 137 27.62 3.72 1.75
CA ILE A 137 26.35 3.40 1.10
C ILE A 137 25.45 2.72 2.14
N PRO A 138 24.64 3.47 2.89
CA PRO A 138 23.68 2.85 3.79
C PRO A 138 22.71 1.99 2.99
N GLY A 139 22.29 0.88 3.59
CA GLY A 139 21.13 0.16 3.08
C GLY A 139 19.90 1.06 3.17
N ASP A 140 18.92 0.83 2.31
CA ASP A 140 17.69 1.60 2.27
C ASP A 140 16.50 0.76 1.83
N VAL A 141 15.30 1.14 2.26
CA VAL A 141 14.05 0.59 1.72
C VAL A 141 13.24 1.74 1.16
N HIS A 142 12.81 1.59 -0.08
CA HIS A 142 12.07 2.62 -0.78
C HIS A 142 10.77 2.08 -1.34
N PHE A 143 9.75 2.93 -1.37
CA PHE A 143 8.40 2.54 -1.75
C PHE A 143 7.90 3.42 -2.88
N TYR A 144 7.24 2.77 -3.83
CA TYR A 144 6.53 3.36 -4.96
C TYR A 144 5.06 3.00 -4.86
N ARG A 145 4.19 3.86 -5.38
CA ARG A 145 2.74 3.66 -5.40
C ARG A 145 2.23 3.83 -6.81
N GLN A 146 1.35 2.94 -7.24
CA GLN A 146 0.57 3.12 -8.45
C GLN A 146 -0.73 3.82 -8.09
N ASP A 147 -0.89 5.06 -8.56
CA ASP A 147 -2.05 5.88 -8.25
C ASP A 147 -3.24 5.52 -9.15
N GLY A 148 -4.42 5.28 -8.56
CA GLY A 148 -5.64 4.92 -9.28
C GLY A 148 -5.60 3.61 -10.09
N PRO A 149 -6.74 3.15 -10.65
CA PRO A 149 -6.79 1.95 -11.48
C PRO A 149 -6.03 2.15 -12.80
N GLY A 150 -4.87 1.49 -12.92
CA GLY A 150 -4.04 1.54 -14.13
C GLY A 150 -3.25 2.85 -14.32
N GLY A 151 -3.14 3.68 -13.28
CA GLY A 151 -2.45 4.96 -13.39
C GLY A 151 -0.93 4.87 -13.23
N GLU A 152 -0.34 6.05 -13.19
CA GLU A 152 1.11 6.28 -13.14
C GLU A 152 1.71 5.85 -11.79
N TRP A 153 2.99 5.47 -11.83
CA TRP A 153 3.75 5.23 -10.61
C TRP A 153 4.32 6.55 -10.10
N SER A 154 4.32 6.68 -8.78
CA SER A 154 4.91 7.83 -8.09
C SER A 154 5.63 7.40 -6.82
N HIS A 155 6.50 8.27 -6.31
CA HIS A 155 7.23 8.05 -5.07
C HIS A 155 7.58 9.37 -4.37
N LYS A 156 8.04 9.26 -3.11
CA LYS A 156 8.52 10.39 -2.30
C LYS A 156 9.78 9.96 -1.54
N ARG A 157 10.95 10.48 -1.89
CA ARG A 157 12.24 10.08 -1.29
C ARG A 157 12.46 10.85 0.02
N GLY A 158 12.38 10.17 1.16
CA GLY A 158 12.55 10.82 2.47
C GLY A 158 11.69 12.08 2.60
N SER A 159 12.30 13.23 2.88
CA SER A 159 11.67 14.55 2.95
C SER A 159 11.64 15.33 1.62
N SER A 160 11.73 14.66 0.47
CA SER A 160 11.55 15.29 -0.85
C SER A 160 10.08 15.52 -1.20
N PHE A 161 9.82 16.23 -2.30
CA PHE A 161 8.50 16.29 -2.91
C PHE A 161 8.08 14.91 -3.46
N ALA A 162 6.77 14.71 -3.62
CA ALA A 162 6.21 13.54 -4.27
C ALA A 162 6.24 13.73 -5.80
N ILE A 163 6.83 12.78 -6.52
CA ILE A 163 7.13 12.88 -7.96
C ILE A 163 6.71 11.59 -8.68
N ASN A 164 6.47 11.68 -10.00
CA ASN A 164 6.08 10.57 -10.87
C ASN A 164 7.18 10.20 -11.90
N TYR A 165 8.40 10.69 -11.68
CA TYR A 165 9.59 10.41 -12.48
C TYR A 165 10.71 9.81 -11.61
N TYR A 166 11.73 9.23 -12.23
CA TYR A 166 12.77 8.43 -11.56
C TYR A 166 13.47 9.19 -10.42
N ASP A 167 14.00 10.38 -10.71
CA ASP A 167 14.48 11.36 -9.72
C ASP A 167 14.67 12.76 -10.33
N TYR A 168 15.12 13.74 -9.54
CA TYR A 168 15.31 15.12 -10.02
C TYR A 168 16.38 15.29 -11.11
N ASP A 169 17.27 14.30 -11.26
CA ASP A 169 18.31 14.27 -12.29
C ASP A 169 17.83 13.49 -13.53
N ASP A 170 16.75 12.71 -13.39
CA ASP A 170 16.17 11.83 -14.40
C ASP A 170 14.63 11.97 -14.48
N TRP A 171 14.19 12.87 -15.35
CA TRP A 171 12.79 13.25 -15.59
C TRP A 171 11.98 12.22 -16.38
N ARG A 172 12.45 10.97 -16.48
CA ARG A 172 11.69 9.89 -17.11
C ARG A 172 10.52 9.50 -16.21
N ASP A 173 9.32 9.43 -16.77
CA ASP A 173 8.14 8.93 -16.06
C ASP A 173 8.37 7.49 -15.57
N ILE A 174 7.85 7.18 -14.39
CA ILE A 174 7.95 5.82 -13.84
C ILE A 174 6.87 4.95 -14.49
N THR A 175 7.25 4.23 -15.54
CA THR A 175 6.38 3.19 -16.15
C THR A 175 6.54 1.84 -15.47
N ASP A 176 7.73 1.56 -14.94
CA ASP A 176 8.09 0.36 -14.20
C ASP A 176 8.87 0.76 -12.94
N PRO A 177 8.33 0.50 -11.73
CA PRO A 177 9.00 0.88 -10.50
C PRO A 177 10.24 0.03 -10.20
N GLU A 178 10.38 -1.16 -10.79
CA GLU A 178 11.60 -1.98 -10.68
C GLU A 178 12.76 -1.30 -11.42
N ASP A 179 12.53 -0.83 -12.65
CA ASP A 179 13.55 -0.11 -13.42
C ASP A 179 13.94 1.22 -12.76
N ALA A 180 12.96 1.96 -12.22
CA ALA A 180 13.21 3.18 -11.45
C ALA A 180 13.98 2.92 -10.15
N ALA A 181 13.73 1.80 -9.49
CA ALA A 181 14.49 1.40 -8.31
C ALA A 181 15.92 0.98 -8.69
N ALA A 182 16.08 0.20 -9.75
CA ALA A 182 17.39 -0.25 -10.21
C ALA A 182 18.31 0.91 -10.59
N SER A 183 17.79 1.96 -11.26
CA SER A 183 18.58 3.16 -11.60
C SER A 183 19.08 3.93 -10.39
N LEU A 184 18.42 3.77 -9.24
CA LEU A 184 18.79 4.39 -7.96
C LEU A 184 19.63 3.46 -7.07
N GLY A 185 19.98 2.27 -7.57
CA GLY A 185 20.82 1.28 -6.89
C GLY A 185 20.09 0.40 -5.88
N TYR A 186 18.76 0.27 -5.97
CA TYR A 186 18.01 -0.75 -5.24
C TYR A 186 18.08 -2.05 -6.04
N THR A 187 18.96 -2.95 -5.61
CA THR A 187 19.38 -4.13 -6.40
C THR A 187 18.89 -5.45 -5.84
N VAL A 188 18.33 -5.47 -4.62
CA VAL A 188 17.70 -6.66 -4.06
C VAL A 188 16.23 -6.62 -4.45
N GLY A 189 15.72 -7.81 -4.81
CA GLY A 189 14.34 -8.04 -5.25
C GLY A 189 13.30 -7.21 -4.49
N GLY A 190 12.24 -6.86 -5.20
CA GLY A 190 11.18 -6.05 -4.63
C GLY A 190 9.85 -6.79 -4.55
N THR A 191 9.07 -6.43 -3.55
CA THR A 191 7.77 -7.03 -3.31
C THR A 191 6.67 -6.06 -3.73
N TYR A 192 5.67 -6.61 -4.42
CA TYR A 192 4.42 -5.91 -4.70
C TYR A 192 3.38 -6.20 -3.63
N PHE A 193 2.69 -5.14 -3.21
CA PHE A 193 1.54 -5.21 -2.34
C PHE A 193 0.33 -4.64 -3.07
N CYS A 194 -0.84 -5.20 -2.79
CA CYS A 194 -2.11 -4.57 -3.06
C CYS A 194 -2.76 -4.20 -1.74
N TYR A 195 -3.26 -2.98 -1.62
CA TYR A 195 -4.08 -2.60 -0.48
C TYR A 195 -5.34 -1.88 -0.91
N CYS A 196 -6.37 -2.02 -0.08
CA CYS A 196 -7.63 -1.31 -0.21
C CYS A 196 -7.70 -0.30 0.93
N ALA A 197 -7.56 0.98 0.64
CA ALA A 197 -8.09 1.98 1.55
C ALA A 197 -9.61 1.78 1.51
N GLY A 198 -10.17 1.22 2.58
CA GLY A 198 -11.62 1.12 2.70
C GLY A 198 -12.24 2.50 2.49
N THR A 199 -13.51 2.53 2.09
CA THR A 199 -14.32 3.74 2.23
C THR A 199 -14.44 4.00 3.74
N THR A 200 -13.41 4.55 4.37
CA THR A 200 -13.65 5.36 5.54
C THR A 200 -14.66 6.37 5.03
N GLU A 201 -15.86 6.33 5.61
CA GLU A 201 -16.82 7.40 5.45
C GLU A 201 -16.01 8.68 5.48
N GLN A 202 -16.09 9.44 4.39
CA GLN A 202 -15.73 10.83 4.40
C GLN A 202 -16.56 11.46 5.52
N GLY A 203 -16.05 11.44 6.76
CA GLY A 203 -15.89 12.69 7.49
C GLY A 203 -14.93 13.52 6.63
N ALA A 204 -15.41 14.21 5.61
CA ALA A 204 -16.07 15.49 5.78
C ALA A 204 -15.24 16.33 6.77
N THR A 205 -14.45 17.23 6.20
CA THR A 205 -13.82 18.38 6.88
C THR A 205 -12.76 18.04 7.93
N GLY A 206 -11.67 17.39 7.54
CA GLY A 206 -10.37 17.72 8.12
C GLY A 206 -9.90 19.02 7.48
N ALA A 207 -10.13 20.15 8.14
CA ALA A 207 -9.59 21.44 7.76
C ALA A 207 -8.07 21.34 7.50
N PRO A 208 -7.49 22.21 6.64
CA PRO A 208 -6.04 22.32 6.57
C PRO A 208 -5.52 22.57 7.99
N ILE A 209 -4.56 21.75 8.42
CA ILE A 209 -3.81 22.04 9.64
C ILE A 209 -3.11 23.37 9.37
N GLN A 210 -3.59 24.44 10.03
CA GLN A 210 -2.92 25.73 10.14
C GLN A 210 -1.84 25.65 11.21
#